data_AF-A0A3A8NJ26-F1
#
_entry.id   AF-A0A3A8NJ26-F1
#
_cell.length_a   1.000
_cell.length_b   1.000
_cell.length_c   1.000
_cell.angle_alpha   90.00
_cell.angle_beta   90.00
_cell.angle_gamma   90.00
#
_symmetry.space_group_name_H-M   'P 1'
#
loop_
_entity.id
_entity.type
_entity.pdbx_description
1 polymer ?
#
loop_
_entity_poly.entity_id
_entity_poly.type
_entity_poly.pdbx_seq_one_letter_code
_entity_poly.pdbx_strand_id
1 'polypeptide(L)'
;MGSPPPCLQGGSSPGGANMTVTVVVVSGPIGAGKTTLAQRLVQRFGALPLSTRDFLRERFPRTGEGLRPMQDLGASLDRETAGRWLADAVLAAVPSHAPRSHLVVVDAVSSAPQVEGLRRSPRARVVHVHLQASKEERARRSRMSGTAFEEARAHPAELAVDALAPLADLVVDTQRTAPDAVLVRVAGQLGLFGRPSERLVDVLVGGPHGHEDTGRVAEHVAPGYDVLIRVGGLHVGQPAPDAADFTRFQQLPSGTRTAPGAWVVLGPGTPLSLERLRLEMEVQGLPPGQLFIDPAAVLQAGDPGLEAGPSTMRLAADVAALRPFLRPTADVLDDAFARGHRVLLEGSGHPHPGAPARDSTASGCLAEAGIAPGRVRRTLLVCRSGPLEAARQGAGFDWVRLRKAASLNAPTDLAWGLVGELSESNWAARRFEQLTDAARQHLEEVERVAGAPVSLLSTDPVARHLIERTRW
;
A
#
# COMPACT_ATOMS: atom_id res chain seq x y z
N MET A 1 10.27 -62.48 -15.54
CA MET A 1 9.18 -62.03 -14.65
C MET A 1 9.80 -61.21 -13.54
N GLY A 2 9.60 -59.90 -13.57
CA GLY A 2 10.18 -58.97 -12.60
C GLY A 2 9.46 -57.66 -12.71
N SER A 3 8.32 -57.56 -12.06
CA SER A 3 7.47 -56.37 -12.03
C SER A 3 8.20 -55.22 -11.32
N PRO A 4 8.05 -53.96 -11.77
CA PRO A 4 8.64 -52.81 -11.09
C PRO A 4 7.91 -52.54 -9.75
N PRO A 5 8.57 -51.88 -8.79
CA PRO A 5 7.99 -51.59 -7.48
C PRO A 5 6.84 -50.59 -7.57
N PRO A 6 5.86 -50.62 -6.64
CA PRO A 6 4.72 -49.73 -6.67
C PRO A 6 5.15 -48.29 -6.35
N CYS A 7 4.70 -47.36 -7.19
CA CYS A 7 4.74 -45.93 -6.94
C CYS A 7 4.04 -45.61 -5.61
N LEU A 8 4.78 -45.04 -4.66
CA LEU A 8 4.22 -44.41 -3.47
C LEU A 8 3.30 -43.29 -3.91
N GLN A 9 1.99 -43.52 -3.83
CA GLN A 9 0.98 -42.47 -3.96
C GLN A 9 1.22 -41.46 -2.84
N GLY A 10 1.54 -40.23 -3.23
CA GLY A 10 1.69 -39.11 -2.31
C GLY A 10 0.41 -38.94 -1.51
N GLY A 11 0.52 -39.13 -0.20
CA GLY A 11 -0.52 -38.77 0.75
C GLY A 11 -0.86 -37.31 0.58
N SER A 12 -2.08 -37.04 0.17
CA SER A 12 -2.74 -35.75 0.26
C SER A 12 -2.68 -35.29 1.72
N SER A 13 -1.75 -34.39 2.02
CA SER A 13 -1.75 -33.67 3.29
C SER A 13 -3.01 -32.79 3.34
N PRO A 14 -3.89 -32.90 4.34
CA PRO A 14 -4.93 -31.92 4.58
C PRO A 14 -4.29 -30.70 5.26
N GLY A 15 -3.47 -29.98 4.51
CA GLY A 15 -2.87 -28.71 4.92
C GLY A 15 -3.86 -27.57 4.70
N GLY A 16 -5.05 -27.65 5.30
CA GLY A 16 -5.92 -26.49 5.42
C GLY A 16 -5.25 -25.49 6.35
N ALA A 17 -4.51 -24.52 5.79
CA ALA A 17 -3.95 -23.42 6.55
C ALA A 17 -5.07 -22.80 7.41
N ASN A 18 -4.92 -22.87 8.73
CA ASN A 18 -5.98 -22.52 9.66
C ASN A 18 -6.26 -21.01 9.55
N MET A 19 -7.27 -20.65 8.77
CA MET A 19 -7.69 -19.26 8.56
C MET A 19 -8.06 -18.65 9.90
N THR A 20 -7.30 -17.63 10.33
CA THR A 20 -7.57 -16.88 11.55
C THR A 20 -8.27 -15.59 11.18
N VAL A 21 -9.51 -15.42 11.64
CA VAL A 21 -10.32 -14.22 11.41
C VAL A 21 -10.05 -13.23 12.53
N THR A 22 -9.76 -11.98 12.21
CA THR A 22 -9.68 -10.90 13.22
C THR A 22 -11.07 -10.31 13.40
N VAL A 23 -11.65 -10.43 14.59
CA VAL A 23 -12.99 -9.96 14.91
C VAL A 23 -12.90 -8.76 15.85
N VAL A 24 -13.29 -7.59 15.35
CA VAL A 24 -13.44 -6.37 16.14
C VAL A 24 -14.83 -6.35 16.73
N VAL A 25 -14.92 -6.57 18.04
CA VAL A 25 -16.17 -6.52 18.78
C VAL A 25 -16.39 -5.10 19.27
N VAL A 26 -17.46 -4.44 18.84
CA VAL A 26 -17.77 -3.07 19.27
C VAL A 26 -18.93 -3.10 20.26
N SER A 27 -18.64 -2.64 21.48
CA SER A 27 -19.61 -2.46 22.56
C SER A 27 -19.67 -1.01 23.02
N GLY A 28 -20.67 -0.67 23.82
CA GLY A 28 -20.89 0.68 24.32
C GLY A 28 -22.36 1.05 24.29
N PRO A 29 -22.82 1.98 25.13
CA PRO A 29 -24.22 2.36 25.17
C PRO A 29 -24.74 3.00 23.87
N ILE A 30 -26.05 3.18 23.77
CA ILE A 30 -26.75 3.92 22.72
C ILE A 30 -26.14 5.33 22.64
N GLY A 31 -25.84 5.76 21.41
CA GLY A 31 -25.20 7.06 21.15
C GLY A 31 -23.68 7.08 21.39
N ALA A 32 -23.03 5.97 21.78
CA ALA A 32 -21.58 5.93 22.03
C ALA A 32 -20.70 6.01 20.76
N GLY A 33 -21.27 5.83 19.56
CA GLY A 33 -20.54 5.91 18.28
C GLY A 33 -20.15 4.56 17.64
N LYS A 34 -20.77 3.46 18.06
CA LYS A 34 -20.45 2.09 17.59
C LYS A 34 -20.57 1.95 16.06
N THR A 35 -21.72 2.32 15.52
CA THR A 35 -22.00 2.28 14.07
C THR A 35 -21.05 3.17 13.28
N THR A 36 -20.65 4.34 13.82
CA THR A 36 -19.66 5.22 13.18
C THR A 36 -18.29 4.54 13.09
N LEU A 37 -17.83 3.88 14.16
CA LEU A 37 -16.58 3.13 14.12
C LEU A 37 -16.66 1.96 13.12
N ALA A 38 -17.75 1.19 13.15
CA ALA A 38 -17.95 0.08 12.23
C ALA A 38 -17.91 0.53 10.77
N GLN A 39 -18.67 1.57 10.42
CA GLN A 39 -18.67 2.15 9.07
C GLN A 39 -17.28 2.61 8.62
N ARG A 40 -16.51 3.23 9.52
CA ARG A 40 -15.15 3.69 9.20
C ARG A 40 -14.16 2.54 9.01
N LEU A 41 -14.28 1.45 9.78
CA LEU A 41 -13.50 0.24 9.56
C LEU A 41 -13.81 -0.42 8.21
N VAL A 42 -15.09 -0.44 7.81
CA VAL A 42 -15.51 -0.91 6.48
C VAL A 42 -14.91 -0.02 5.39
N GLN A 43 -15.10 1.30 5.49
CA GLN A 43 -14.68 2.26 4.47
C GLN A 43 -13.15 2.29 4.30
N ARG A 44 -12.39 2.29 5.40
CA ARG A 44 -10.93 2.46 5.35
C ARG A 44 -10.17 1.17 5.15
N PHE A 45 -10.62 0.07 5.76
CA PHE A 45 -9.87 -1.19 5.82
C PHE A 45 -10.62 -2.38 5.20
N GLY A 46 -11.79 -2.14 4.57
CA GLY A 46 -12.56 -3.19 3.92
C GLY A 46 -13.09 -4.25 4.89
N ALA A 47 -13.30 -3.89 6.17
CA ALA A 47 -13.85 -4.81 7.16
C ALA A 47 -15.23 -5.33 6.70
N LEU A 48 -15.53 -6.60 6.97
CA LEU A 48 -16.87 -7.15 6.79
C LEU A 48 -17.76 -6.67 7.94
N PRO A 49 -18.81 -5.86 7.69
CA PRO A 49 -19.72 -5.45 8.75
C PRO A 49 -20.72 -6.56 9.05
N LEU A 50 -20.79 -6.99 10.30
CA LEU A 50 -21.79 -7.90 10.82
C LEU A 50 -22.55 -7.21 11.95
N SER A 51 -23.85 -7.38 12.03
CA SER A 51 -24.66 -6.82 13.11
C SER A 51 -25.41 -7.91 13.85
N THR A 52 -25.30 -7.90 15.18
CA THR A 52 -26.11 -8.73 16.07
C THR A 52 -27.61 -8.56 15.77
N ARG A 53 -28.03 -7.34 15.40
CA ARG A 53 -29.42 -7.04 15.04
C ARG A 53 -29.87 -7.76 13.77
N ASP A 54 -29.00 -7.85 12.77
CA ASP A 54 -29.34 -8.47 11.50
C ASP A 54 -29.39 -9.99 11.62
N PHE A 55 -28.47 -10.60 12.38
CA PHE A 55 -28.55 -12.03 12.72
C PHE A 55 -29.84 -12.38 13.47
N LEU A 56 -30.26 -11.55 14.42
CA LEU A 56 -31.51 -11.79 15.14
C LEU A 56 -32.74 -11.63 14.23
N ARG A 57 -32.73 -10.69 13.27
CA ARG A 57 -33.82 -10.52 12.30
C ARG A 57 -33.94 -11.69 11.33
N GLU A 58 -32.81 -12.22 10.90
CA GLU A 58 -32.75 -13.40 10.03
C GLU A 58 -33.29 -14.63 10.76
N ARG A 59 -32.90 -14.81 12.02
CA ARG A 59 -33.33 -15.95 12.85
C ARG A 59 -34.78 -15.84 13.34
N PHE A 60 -35.28 -14.63 13.56
CA PHE A 60 -36.66 -14.36 14.02
C PHE A 60 -37.36 -13.38 13.07
N PRO A 61 -37.84 -13.84 11.89
CA PRO A 61 -38.56 -13.00 10.94
C PRO A 61 -39.86 -12.46 11.54
N ARG A 62 -40.30 -11.26 11.11
CA ARG A 62 -41.51 -10.58 11.62
C ARG A 62 -42.85 -11.25 11.26
N THR A 63 -42.82 -12.47 10.73
CA THR A 63 -43.98 -13.25 10.29
C THR A 63 -44.29 -14.36 11.31
N GLY A 64 -44.81 -13.98 12.48
CA GLY A 64 -45.24 -14.92 13.54
C GLY A 64 -44.59 -14.68 14.92
N GLU A 65 -45.24 -15.20 15.96
CA GLU A 65 -44.91 -15.14 17.40
C GLU A 65 -44.26 -13.85 17.93
N GLY A 66 -45.05 -12.78 18.05
CA GLY A 66 -44.84 -11.70 19.02
C GLY A 66 -43.76 -10.68 18.67
N LEU A 67 -44.14 -9.40 18.71
CA LEU A 67 -43.26 -8.22 18.65
C LEU A 67 -42.36 -8.12 19.90
N ARG A 68 -41.56 -9.16 20.22
CA ARG A 68 -40.61 -9.08 21.33
C ARG A 68 -39.51 -8.08 21.00
N PRO A 69 -39.11 -7.21 21.94
CA PRO A 69 -37.93 -6.37 21.79
C PRO A 69 -36.71 -7.22 21.41
N MET A 70 -35.88 -6.69 20.50
CA MET A 70 -34.71 -7.39 19.98
C MET A 70 -33.71 -7.73 21.11
N GLN A 71 -33.65 -6.87 22.12
CA GLN A 71 -32.83 -7.06 23.31
C GLN A 71 -33.21 -8.33 24.06
N ASP A 72 -34.51 -8.66 24.14
CA ASP A 72 -35.00 -9.84 24.86
C ASP A 72 -34.70 -11.13 24.10
N LEU A 73 -34.80 -11.10 22.77
CA LEU A 73 -34.41 -12.22 21.91
C LEU A 73 -32.92 -12.53 22.05
N GLY A 74 -32.07 -11.49 22.01
CA GLY A 74 -30.63 -11.64 22.24
C GLY A 74 -30.32 -12.21 23.63
N ALA A 75 -30.97 -11.70 24.68
CA ALA A 75 -30.79 -12.19 26.04
C ALA A 75 -31.26 -13.65 26.22
N SER A 76 -32.31 -14.09 25.51
CA SER A 76 -32.73 -15.50 25.52
C SER A 76 -31.66 -16.39 24.91
N LEU A 77 -31.15 -16.04 23.73
CA LEU A 77 -30.07 -16.79 23.05
C LEU A 77 -28.78 -16.82 23.86
N ASP A 78 -28.45 -15.72 24.55
CA ASP A 78 -27.29 -15.67 25.45
C ASP A 78 -27.44 -16.68 26.59
N ARG A 79 -28.63 -16.79 27.22
CA ARG A 79 -28.88 -17.78 28.27
C ARG A 79 -28.86 -19.21 27.75
N GLU A 80 -29.47 -19.45 26.59
CA GLU A 80 -29.58 -20.79 25.98
C GLU A 80 -28.23 -21.33 25.50
N THR A 81 -27.38 -20.47 24.94
CA THR A 81 -26.12 -20.88 24.29
C THR A 81 -24.86 -20.49 25.05
N ALA A 82 -25.01 -19.80 26.18
CA ALA A 82 -23.93 -19.11 26.88
C ALA A 82 -23.16 -18.13 25.94
N GLY A 83 -23.90 -17.40 25.10
CA GLY A 83 -23.37 -16.42 24.14
C GLY A 83 -22.72 -16.99 22.87
N ARG A 84 -22.64 -18.32 22.72
CA ARG A 84 -22.01 -18.99 21.56
C ARG A 84 -22.70 -18.73 20.23
N TRP A 85 -24.00 -18.47 20.25
CA TRP A 85 -24.78 -18.23 19.03
C TRP A 85 -24.19 -17.13 18.13
N LEU A 86 -23.60 -16.08 18.73
CA LEU A 86 -22.99 -14.99 17.98
C LEU A 86 -21.69 -15.43 17.31
N ALA A 87 -20.88 -16.23 17.99
CA ALA A 87 -19.65 -16.78 17.41
C ALA A 87 -19.96 -17.66 16.20
N ASP A 88 -20.97 -18.53 16.31
CA ASP A 88 -21.40 -19.39 15.21
C ASP A 88 -21.92 -18.57 14.01
N ALA A 89 -22.74 -17.55 14.27
CA ALA A 89 -23.25 -16.65 13.24
C ALA A 89 -22.12 -15.86 12.54
N VAL A 90 -21.16 -15.33 13.30
CA VAL A 90 -20.01 -14.61 12.75
C VAL A 90 -19.16 -15.53 11.87
N LEU A 91 -18.85 -16.73 12.33
CA LEU A 91 -18.03 -17.68 11.57
C LEU A 91 -18.75 -18.20 10.31
N ALA A 92 -20.07 -18.40 10.37
CA ALA A 92 -20.86 -18.80 9.21
C ALA A 92 -20.96 -17.70 8.14
N ALA A 93 -20.92 -16.43 8.55
CA ALA A 93 -20.97 -15.29 7.64
C ALA A 93 -19.63 -15.00 6.94
N VAL A 94 -18.51 -15.56 7.41
CA VAL A 94 -17.20 -15.39 6.77
C VAL A 94 -17.11 -16.31 5.54
N PRO A 95 -16.88 -15.79 4.32
CA PRO A 95 -16.90 -16.62 3.11
C PRO A 95 -15.75 -17.65 3.09
N SER A 96 -16.03 -18.85 2.58
CA SER A 96 -15.07 -19.97 2.54
C SER A 96 -13.81 -19.71 1.68
N HIS A 97 -13.89 -18.79 0.70
CA HIS A 97 -12.80 -18.44 -0.24
C HIS A 97 -12.10 -17.13 0.10
N ALA A 98 -12.35 -16.59 1.29
CA ALA A 98 -11.97 -15.23 1.59
C ALA A 98 -10.45 -15.16 1.89
N PRO A 99 -9.73 -14.06 1.57
CA PRO A 99 -8.26 -13.92 1.71
C PRO A 99 -7.71 -14.23 3.11
N ARG A 100 -6.42 -14.60 3.21
CA ARG A 100 -5.77 -15.20 4.41
C ARG A 100 -5.97 -14.47 5.76
N SER A 101 -6.38 -13.22 5.76
CA SER A 101 -6.79 -12.46 6.96
C SER A 101 -8.11 -11.74 6.70
N HIS A 102 -9.17 -12.12 7.42
CA HIS A 102 -10.46 -11.40 7.42
C HIS A 102 -10.52 -10.43 8.57
N LEU A 103 -10.73 -9.15 8.26
CA LEU A 103 -11.13 -8.17 9.26
C LEU A 103 -12.66 -8.16 9.30
N VAL A 104 -13.23 -8.55 10.43
CA VAL A 104 -14.67 -8.53 10.67
C VAL A 104 -14.93 -7.49 11.75
N VAL A 105 -15.96 -6.67 11.58
CA VAL A 105 -16.46 -5.79 12.65
C VAL A 105 -17.87 -6.20 13.02
N VAL A 106 -18.08 -6.49 14.31
CA VAL A 106 -19.39 -6.86 14.86
C VAL A 106 -19.98 -5.64 15.55
N ASP A 107 -20.97 -5.01 14.91
CA ASP A 107 -21.70 -3.86 15.46
C ASP A 107 -22.80 -4.31 16.41
N ALA A 108 -22.57 -3.88 17.66
CA ALA A 108 -23.29 -4.03 18.92
C ALA A 108 -23.26 -5.45 19.52
N VAL A 109 -22.20 -5.72 20.29
CA VAL A 109 -22.19 -6.78 21.32
C VAL A 109 -22.68 -6.20 22.64
N SER A 110 -23.61 -6.91 23.29
CA SER A 110 -24.35 -6.40 24.44
C SER A 110 -24.13 -7.19 25.73
N SER A 111 -23.35 -8.28 25.71
CA SER A 111 -23.13 -9.10 26.90
C SER A 111 -21.73 -9.72 26.97
N ALA A 112 -21.26 -9.99 28.19
CA ALA A 112 -19.97 -10.64 28.42
C ALA A 112 -19.92 -12.08 27.87
N PRO A 113 -20.99 -12.90 27.97
CA PRO A 113 -21.03 -14.21 27.34
C PRO A 113 -20.80 -14.19 25.82
N GLN A 114 -21.29 -13.17 25.11
CA GLN A 114 -21.06 -13.02 23.67
C GLN A 114 -19.58 -12.77 23.34
N VAL A 115 -18.93 -11.85 24.06
CA VAL A 115 -17.49 -11.56 23.90
C VAL A 115 -16.66 -12.80 24.20
N GLU A 116 -16.97 -13.49 25.30
CA GLU A 116 -16.28 -14.70 25.73
C GLU A 116 -16.51 -15.87 24.76
N GLY A 117 -17.73 -16.03 24.25
CA GLY A 117 -18.06 -17.01 23.22
C GLY A 117 -17.23 -16.83 21.95
N LEU A 118 -17.05 -15.58 21.51
CA LEU A 118 -16.16 -15.24 20.40
C LEU A 118 -14.69 -15.53 20.73
N ARG A 119 -14.21 -15.16 21.93
CA ARG A 119 -12.82 -15.37 22.38
C ARG A 119 -12.45 -16.86 22.49
N ARG A 120 -13.41 -17.73 22.80
CA ARG A 120 -13.21 -19.19 22.86
C ARG A 120 -13.10 -19.85 21.48
N SER A 121 -13.45 -19.15 20.41
CA SER A 121 -13.30 -19.71 19.06
C SER A 121 -11.83 -19.74 18.65
N PRO A 122 -11.23 -20.92 18.39
CA PRO A 122 -9.83 -21.02 18.00
C PRO A 122 -9.54 -20.42 16.62
N ARG A 123 -10.58 -20.09 15.85
CA ARG A 123 -10.49 -19.49 14.51
C ARG A 123 -10.64 -17.97 14.53
N ALA A 124 -10.89 -17.38 15.70
CA ALA A 124 -11.11 -15.95 15.85
C ALA A 124 -10.08 -15.32 16.78
N ARG A 125 -9.34 -14.32 16.28
CA ARG A 125 -8.61 -13.37 17.12
C ARG A 125 -9.55 -12.20 17.43
N VAL A 126 -10.02 -12.12 18.67
CA VAL A 126 -10.98 -11.10 19.09
C VAL A 126 -10.24 -9.89 19.66
N VAL A 127 -10.66 -8.69 19.24
CA VAL A 127 -10.30 -7.42 19.89
C VAL A 127 -11.59 -6.71 20.26
N HIS A 128 -11.83 -6.57 21.55
CA HIS A 128 -13.01 -5.94 22.10
C HIS A 128 -12.75 -4.45 22.36
N VAL A 129 -13.50 -3.61 21.66
CA VAL A 129 -13.51 -2.16 21.80
C VAL A 129 -14.79 -1.72 22.51
N HIS A 130 -14.64 -0.98 23.60
CA HIS A 130 -15.75 -0.37 24.31
C HIS A 130 -15.75 1.15 24.12
N LEU A 131 -16.84 1.68 23.59
CA LEU A 131 -17.02 3.12 23.38
C LEU A 131 -17.88 3.70 24.50
N GLN A 132 -17.44 4.81 25.09
CA GLN A 132 -18.17 5.52 26.14
C GLN A 132 -18.32 7.01 25.79
N ALA A 133 -19.38 7.63 26.29
CA ALA A 133 -19.63 9.07 26.21
C ALA A 133 -20.58 9.49 27.35
N SER A 134 -20.58 10.77 27.73
CA SER A 134 -21.51 11.24 28.77
C SER A 134 -22.97 11.02 28.36
N LYS A 135 -23.85 11.00 29.35
CA LYS A 135 -25.29 10.83 29.14
C LYS A 135 -25.84 11.91 28.19
N GLU A 136 -25.42 13.15 28.38
CA GLU A 136 -25.86 14.32 27.61
C GLU A 136 -25.46 14.17 26.14
N GLU A 137 -24.21 13.77 25.89
CA GLU A 137 -23.71 13.60 24.53
C GLU A 137 -24.36 12.38 23.84
N ARG A 138 -24.62 11.30 24.57
CA ARG A 138 -25.36 10.14 24.06
C ARG A 138 -26.79 10.50 23.67
N ALA A 139 -27.50 11.26 24.52
CA ALA A 139 -28.85 11.74 24.23
C ALA A 139 -28.86 12.59 22.95
N ARG A 140 -27.93 13.55 22.85
CA ARG A 140 -27.77 14.41 21.67
C ARG A 140 -27.53 13.62 20.38
N ARG A 141 -26.67 12.57 20.44
CA ARG A 141 -26.34 11.74 19.27
C ARG A 141 -27.44 10.76 18.87
N SER A 142 -28.24 10.29 19.84
CA SER A 142 -29.30 9.31 19.60
C SER A 142 -30.42 9.84 18.69
N ARG A 143 -30.59 11.17 18.63
CA ARG A 143 -31.72 11.86 17.97
C ARG A 143 -33.11 11.40 18.48
N MET A 144 -33.15 10.72 19.63
CA MET A 144 -34.39 10.28 20.29
C MET A 144 -34.98 11.45 21.11
N SER A 145 -36.28 11.40 21.37
CA SER A 145 -36.88 12.28 22.38
C SER A 145 -36.32 11.95 23.77
N GLY A 146 -36.32 12.92 24.68
CA GLY A 146 -35.78 12.74 26.03
C GLY A 146 -36.42 11.56 26.78
N THR A 147 -37.74 11.37 26.66
CA THR A 147 -38.47 10.25 27.27
C THR A 147 -38.07 8.90 26.68
N ALA A 148 -38.05 8.78 25.34
CA ALA A 148 -37.66 7.55 24.67
C ALA A 148 -36.19 7.16 24.93
N PHE A 149 -35.31 8.16 25.06
CA PHE A 149 -33.91 7.91 25.39
C PHE A 149 -33.75 7.36 26.81
N GLU A 150 -34.44 7.93 27.81
CA GLU A 150 -34.38 7.42 29.19
C GLU A 150 -34.97 6.02 29.31
N GLU A 151 -36.09 5.74 28.63
CA GLU A 151 -36.69 4.40 28.59
C GLU A 151 -35.71 3.37 27.99
N ALA A 152 -35.09 3.70 26.86
CA ALA A 152 -34.09 2.83 26.23
C ALA A 152 -32.85 2.62 27.12
N ARG A 153 -32.40 3.69 27.80
CA ARG A 153 -31.26 3.65 28.72
C ARG A 153 -31.54 2.83 29.99
N ALA A 154 -32.77 2.86 30.48
CA ALA A 154 -33.19 2.11 31.66
C ALA A 154 -33.36 0.60 31.39
N HIS A 155 -33.34 0.18 30.12
CA HIS A 155 -33.47 -1.22 29.75
C HIS A 155 -32.33 -2.07 30.36
N PRO A 156 -32.60 -3.24 30.97
CA PRO A 156 -31.57 -4.08 31.60
C PRO A 156 -30.41 -4.45 30.66
N ALA A 157 -30.71 -4.75 29.40
CA ALA A 157 -29.69 -5.05 28.39
C ALA A 157 -28.77 -3.84 28.11
N GLU A 158 -29.27 -2.62 28.22
CA GLU A 158 -28.48 -1.40 28.00
C GLU A 158 -27.61 -1.07 29.22
N LEU A 159 -28.14 -1.26 30.43
CA LEU A 159 -27.38 -1.14 31.68
C LEU A 159 -26.23 -2.16 31.78
N ALA A 160 -26.43 -3.36 31.24
CA ALA A 160 -25.41 -4.41 31.24
C ALA A 160 -24.20 -4.09 30.34
N VAL A 161 -24.35 -3.19 29.36
CA VAL A 161 -23.27 -2.85 28.41
C VAL A 161 -22.13 -2.12 29.09
N ASP A 162 -22.42 -1.25 30.08
CA ASP A 162 -21.38 -0.49 30.80
C ASP A 162 -20.43 -1.44 31.57
N ALA A 163 -20.93 -2.60 32.02
CA ALA A 163 -20.12 -3.63 32.68
C ALA A 163 -19.13 -4.33 31.72
N LEU A 164 -19.19 -4.07 30.41
CA LEU A 164 -18.25 -4.60 29.44
C LEU A 164 -16.96 -3.79 29.35
N ALA A 165 -16.94 -2.55 29.84
CA ALA A 165 -15.76 -1.70 29.74
C ALA A 165 -14.50 -2.31 30.40
N PRO A 166 -14.57 -2.91 31.60
CA PRO A 166 -13.40 -3.55 32.22
C PRO A 166 -12.92 -4.82 31.50
N LEU A 167 -13.75 -5.41 30.63
CA LEU A 167 -13.43 -6.63 29.87
C LEU A 167 -12.84 -6.34 28.49
N ALA A 168 -12.89 -5.06 28.07
CA ALA A 168 -12.47 -4.61 26.76
C ALA A 168 -10.96 -4.47 26.67
N ASP A 169 -10.43 -4.82 25.49
CA ASP A 169 -9.02 -4.64 25.15
C ASP A 169 -8.69 -3.15 24.93
N LEU A 170 -9.69 -2.35 24.56
CA LEU A 170 -9.58 -0.91 24.41
C LEU A 170 -10.88 -0.20 24.81
N VAL A 171 -10.77 0.76 25.74
CA VAL A 171 -11.87 1.67 26.09
C VAL A 171 -11.60 3.06 25.51
N VAL A 172 -12.57 3.62 24.79
CA VAL A 172 -12.46 4.93 24.13
C VAL A 172 -13.60 5.85 24.53
N ASP A 173 -13.25 7.00 25.11
CA ASP A 173 -14.18 8.12 25.32
C ASP A 173 -14.38 8.88 23.99
N THR A 174 -15.55 8.73 23.39
CA THR A 174 -15.93 9.35 22.11
C THR A 174 -16.53 10.74 22.27
N GLN A 175 -16.69 11.26 23.49
CA GLN A 175 -16.99 12.68 23.71
C GLN A 175 -15.73 13.53 23.51
N ARG A 176 -14.58 13.01 23.96
CA ARG A 176 -13.28 13.70 23.87
C ARG A 176 -12.44 13.29 22.65
N THR A 177 -12.82 12.21 21.98
CA THR A 177 -12.09 11.68 20.83
C THR A 177 -12.94 11.82 19.56
N ALA A 178 -12.44 12.58 18.59
CA ALA A 178 -13.08 12.67 17.27
C ALA A 178 -13.13 11.29 16.60
N PRO A 179 -14.12 11.00 15.73
CA PRO A 179 -14.31 9.62 15.29
C PRO A 179 -13.15 9.08 14.42
N ASP A 180 -12.33 9.95 13.79
CA ASP A 180 -11.13 9.52 13.05
C ASP A 180 -10.01 9.10 14.01
N ALA A 181 -9.89 9.80 15.14
CA ALA A 181 -8.97 9.41 16.19
C ALA A 181 -9.41 8.11 16.88
N VAL A 182 -10.72 7.84 16.99
CA VAL A 182 -11.23 6.53 17.45
C VAL A 182 -10.79 5.43 16.48
N LEU A 183 -10.98 5.64 15.16
CA LEU A 183 -10.55 4.69 14.13
C LEU A 183 -9.04 4.40 14.22
N VAL A 184 -8.20 5.44 14.29
CA VAL A 184 -6.74 5.31 14.36
C VAL A 184 -6.31 4.52 15.60
N ARG A 185 -6.90 4.77 16.77
CA ARG A 185 -6.60 4.03 18.00
C ARG A 185 -6.94 2.54 17.87
N VAL A 186 -8.10 2.23 17.30
CA VAL A 186 -8.54 0.84 17.09
C VAL A 186 -7.67 0.15 16.04
N ALA A 187 -7.43 0.80 14.90
CA ALA A 187 -6.59 0.28 13.83
C ALA A 187 -5.14 0.05 14.27
N GLY A 188 -4.58 0.95 15.08
CA GLY A 188 -3.25 0.81 15.67
C GLY A 188 -3.13 -0.42 16.59
N GLN A 189 -4.14 -0.66 17.44
CA GLN A 189 -4.20 -1.85 18.30
C GLN A 189 -4.25 -3.15 17.47
N LEU A 190 -4.92 -3.10 16.31
CA LEU A 190 -5.05 -4.22 15.38
C LEU A 190 -3.83 -4.41 14.47
N GLY A 191 -2.93 -3.43 14.40
CA GLY A 191 -1.78 -3.44 13.49
C GLY A 191 -2.14 -3.21 12.02
N LEU A 192 -3.25 -2.51 11.74
CA LEU A 192 -3.78 -2.32 10.37
C LEU A 192 -3.01 -1.30 9.53
N PHE A 193 -1.97 -0.64 10.07
CA PHE A 193 -1.07 0.27 9.34
C PHE A 193 0.27 -0.41 8.94
N GLY A 194 0.36 -1.73 9.10
CA GLY A 194 1.60 -2.49 8.93
C GLY A 194 2.58 -2.32 10.10
N ARG A 195 3.62 -3.17 10.14
CA ARG A 195 4.61 -3.15 11.23
C ARG A 195 5.81 -2.28 10.87
N PRO A 196 6.17 -1.24 11.65
CA PRO A 196 7.28 -0.33 11.32
C PRO A 196 8.64 -1.00 11.05
N SER A 197 8.86 -2.19 11.59
CA SER A 197 10.10 -2.96 11.43
C SER A 197 10.24 -3.66 10.06
N GLU A 198 9.17 -3.77 9.29
CA GLU A 198 9.19 -4.44 8.00
C GLU A 198 9.78 -3.52 6.93
N ARG A 199 10.90 -3.96 6.35
CA ARG A 199 11.60 -3.31 5.25
C ARG A 199 11.03 -3.81 3.92
N LEU A 200 10.12 -3.04 3.33
CA LEU A 200 9.34 -3.42 2.15
C LEU A 200 9.58 -2.50 0.94
N VAL A 201 10.37 -1.44 1.11
CA VAL A 201 10.59 -0.41 0.08
C VAL A 201 11.96 -0.59 -0.54
N ASP A 202 12.03 -0.69 -1.85
CA ASP A 202 13.27 -0.53 -2.60
C ASP A 202 13.25 0.81 -3.32
N VAL A 203 14.37 1.53 -3.25
CA VAL A 203 14.51 2.86 -3.86
C VAL A 203 15.43 2.78 -5.07
N LEU A 204 14.97 3.27 -6.21
CA LEU A 204 15.73 3.33 -7.46
C LEU A 204 16.06 4.78 -7.79
N VAL A 205 17.35 5.09 -7.86
CA VAL A 205 17.87 6.45 -8.12
C VAL A 205 19.01 6.43 -9.14
N GLY A 206 19.13 7.52 -9.89
CA GLY A 206 20.24 7.69 -10.83
C GLY A 206 21.52 8.12 -10.13
N GLY A 207 22.61 7.45 -10.47
CA GLY A 207 23.98 7.82 -10.18
C GLY A 207 24.64 8.61 -11.33
N PRO A 208 25.98 8.68 -11.35
CA PRO A 208 26.71 9.37 -12.42
C PRO A 208 26.25 8.87 -13.80
N HIS A 209 25.74 9.79 -14.61
CA HIS A 209 25.32 9.55 -16.00
C HIS A 209 24.24 8.46 -16.23
N GLY A 210 23.71 7.83 -15.18
CA GLY A 210 22.74 6.74 -15.28
C GLY A 210 21.28 7.16 -15.10
N HIS A 211 21.00 8.47 -14.95
CA HIS A 211 19.64 8.98 -14.76
C HIS A 211 18.68 8.57 -15.90
N GLU A 212 19.18 8.47 -17.13
CA GLU A 212 18.40 8.10 -18.32
C GLU A 212 18.03 6.60 -18.35
N ASP A 213 18.82 5.75 -17.69
CA ASP A 213 18.61 4.30 -17.67
C ASP A 213 17.71 3.84 -16.50
N THR A 214 17.37 4.75 -15.57
CA THR A 214 16.53 4.45 -14.40
C THR A 214 15.18 3.83 -14.79
N GLY A 215 14.51 4.39 -15.80
CA GLY A 215 13.21 3.88 -16.24
C GLY A 215 13.27 2.46 -16.80
N ARG A 216 14.35 2.11 -17.51
CA ARG A 216 14.54 0.75 -18.05
C ARG A 216 14.79 -0.26 -16.95
N VAL A 217 15.62 0.10 -15.97
CA VAL A 217 15.86 -0.74 -14.80
C VAL A 217 14.57 -0.93 -14.01
N ALA A 218 13.79 0.14 -13.81
CA ALA A 218 12.48 0.07 -13.16
C ALA A 218 11.51 -0.84 -13.93
N GLU A 219 11.43 -0.75 -15.26
CA GLU A 219 10.57 -1.61 -16.09
C GLU A 219 10.95 -3.10 -15.98
N HIS A 220 12.25 -3.40 -15.90
CA HIS A 220 12.75 -4.78 -15.75
C HIS A 220 12.40 -5.37 -14.38
N VAL A 221 12.56 -4.60 -13.28
CA VAL A 221 12.36 -5.13 -11.91
C VAL A 221 10.91 -5.05 -11.42
N ALA A 222 10.08 -4.19 -12.01
CA ALA A 222 8.71 -3.93 -11.59
C ALA A 222 7.80 -5.16 -11.40
N PRO A 223 7.91 -6.26 -12.19
CA PRO A 223 7.11 -7.47 -11.96
C PRO A 223 7.28 -8.08 -10.56
N GLY A 224 8.35 -7.74 -9.84
CA GLY A 224 8.59 -8.14 -8.46
C GLY A 224 7.85 -7.30 -7.40
N TYR A 225 7.11 -6.26 -7.77
CA TYR A 225 6.52 -5.32 -6.83
C TYR A 225 5.00 -5.22 -6.96
N ASP A 226 4.35 -4.93 -5.84
CA ASP A 226 2.90 -4.76 -5.76
C ASP A 226 2.49 -3.29 -5.82
N VAL A 227 3.42 -2.37 -5.55
CA VAL A 227 3.21 -0.92 -5.60
C VAL A 227 4.39 -0.25 -6.29
N LEU A 228 4.10 0.58 -7.28
CA LEU A 228 5.05 1.42 -7.99
C LEU A 228 4.76 2.88 -7.64
N ILE A 229 5.75 3.57 -7.09
CA ILE A 229 5.61 4.97 -6.67
C ILE A 229 6.57 5.82 -7.47
N ARG A 230 6.04 6.93 -7.99
CA ARG A 230 6.80 8.01 -8.62
C ARG A 230 6.86 9.21 -7.69
N VAL A 231 8.06 9.76 -7.54
CA VAL A 231 8.30 11.08 -6.92
C VAL A 231 9.32 11.90 -7.74
N GLY A 232 9.41 13.18 -7.45
CA GLY A 232 10.31 14.12 -8.10
C GLY A 232 9.77 14.65 -9.44
N GLY A 233 10.64 15.30 -10.22
CA GLY A 233 10.28 15.96 -11.48
C GLY A 233 9.79 15.01 -12.60
N LEU A 234 9.19 15.61 -13.64
CA LEU A 234 8.90 14.89 -14.88
C LEU A 234 10.20 14.32 -15.45
N HIS A 235 10.19 13.03 -15.81
CA HIS A 235 11.35 12.42 -16.49
C HIS A 235 11.52 13.09 -17.85
N VAL A 236 12.76 13.50 -18.15
CA VAL A 236 13.16 13.78 -19.53
C VAL A 236 13.32 12.44 -20.22
N GLY A 237 12.22 11.91 -20.78
CA GLY A 237 12.36 10.86 -21.77
C GLY A 237 13.25 11.41 -22.89
N GLN A 238 14.36 10.76 -23.21
CA GLN A 238 15.08 11.13 -24.43
C GLN A 238 14.08 11.10 -25.61
N PRO A 239 14.15 12.03 -26.57
CA PRO A 239 13.36 11.91 -27.79
C PRO A 239 13.74 10.59 -28.48
N ALA A 240 12.76 9.74 -28.75
CA ALA A 240 12.98 8.68 -29.73
C ALA A 240 13.22 9.35 -31.10
N PRO A 241 14.06 8.77 -31.98
CA PRO A 241 14.26 9.30 -33.32
C PRO A 241 12.95 9.40 -34.13
N ASP A 242 11.91 8.65 -33.74
CA ASP A 242 10.54 8.82 -34.23
C ASP A 242 9.64 9.49 -33.19
N ALA A 243 9.13 10.68 -33.51
CA ALA A 243 8.26 11.50 -32.68
C ALA A 243 6.85 10.91 -32.40
N ALA A 244 6.59 9.67 -32.85
CA ALA A 244 5.32 8.98 -32.71
C ALA A 244 5.31 7.91 -31.59
N ASP A 245 6.44 7.61 -30.95
CA ASP A 245 6.53 6.54 -29.95
C ASP A 245 6.26 7.07 -28.53
N PHE A 246 4.98 7.17 -28.15
CA PHE A 246 4.49 7.54 -26.81
C PHE A 246 4.73 6.46 -25.74
N THR A 247 5.69 5.54 -25.96
CA THR A 247 5.97 4.41 -25.07
C THR A 247 6.75 4.80 -23.81
N ARG A 248 7.23 6.04 -23.70
CA ARG A 248 8.11 6.50 -22.61
C ARG A 248 7.31 7.21 -21.51
N PHE A 249 7.38 6.65 -20.31
CA PHE A 249 6.74 7.16 -19.11
C PHE A 249 7.40 8.46 -18.63
N GLN A 250 6.64 9.56 -18.57
CA GLN A 250 7.10 10.84 -18.05
C GLN A 250 6.53 11.11 -16.67
N GLN A 251 5.29 10.65 -16.42
CA GLN A 251 4.59 10.82 -15.15
C GLN A 251 4.33 9.51 -14.43
N LEU A 252 3.81 8.50 -15.13
CA LEU A 252 3.58 7.20 -14.52
C LEU A 252 4.94 6.55 -14.20
N PRO A 253 5.04 5.69 -13.18
CA PRO A 253 6.21 4.85 -12.96
C PRO A 253 6.54 4.01 -14.20
N SER A 254 7.82 3.84 -14.49
CA SER A 254 8.28 3.18 -15.72
C SER A 254 7.92 1.69 -15.77
N GLY A 255 7.64 1.08 -14.63
CA GLY A 255 7.19 -0.31 -14.50
C GLY A 255 5.70 -0.57 -14.74
N THR A 256 4.91 0.48 -14.98
CA THR A 256 3.44 0.37 -15.02
C THR A 256 2.93 -0.69 -15.99
N ARG A 257 3.56 -0.82 -17.16
CA ARG A 257 3.18 -1.80 -18.19
C ARG A 257 3.59 -3.23 -17.82
N THR A 258 4.77 -3.41 -17.23
CA THR A 258 5.32 -4.74 -16.93
C THR A 258 4.78 -5.32 -15.63
N ALA A 259 4.16 -4.50 -14.77
CA ALA A 259 3.48 -4.91 -13.55
C ALA A 259 1.98 -4.55 -13.58
N PRO A 260 1.15 -5.19 -14.43
CA PRO A 260 -0.26 -4.83 -14.62
C PRO A 260 -1.17 -5.09 -13.40
N GLY A 261 -0.66 -5.78 -12.37
CA GLY A 261 -1.34 -5.99 -11.09
C GLY A 261 -0.94 -5.00 -10.00
N ALA A 262 0.09 -4.18 -10.23
CA ALA A 262 0.63 -3.28 -9.21
C ALA A 262 -0.24 -2.03 -9.07
N TRP A 263 -0.29 -1.49 -7.86
CA TRP A 263 -0.81 -0.16 -7.61
C TRP A 263 0.18 0.88 -8.12
N VAL A 264 -0.33 1.89 -8.81
CA VAL A 264 0.46 2.98 -9.36
C VAL A 264 0.18 4.24 -8.56
N VAL A 265 1.23 4.84 -7.99
CA VAL A 265 1.10 6.01 -7.11
C VAL A 265 1.92 7.17 -7.64
N LEU A 266 1.28 8.32 -7.79
CA LEU A 266 1.94 9.60 -8.01
C LEU A 266 1.98 10.34 -6.68
N GLY A 267 3.17 10.38 -6.07
CA GLY A 267 3.37 10.99 -4.75
C GLY A 267 3.20 12.52 -4.74
N PRO A 268 3.15 13.14 -3.55
CA PRO A 268 2.92 14.59 -3.42
C PRO A 268 4.06 15.43 -4.01
N GLY A 269 5.27 14.87 -4.11
CA GLY A 269 6.41 15.53 -4.77
C GLY A 269 6.32 15.60 -6.30
N THR A 270 5.39 14.86 -6.92
CA THR A 270 5.30 14.70 -8.38
C THR A 270 4.59 15.89 -9.02
N PRO A 271 5.23 16.63 -9.95
CA PRO A 271 4.55 17.61 -10.77
C PRO A 271 3.65 16.92 -11.80
N LEU A 272 2.48 17.49 -12.03
CA LEU A 272 1.43 16.91 -12.87
C LEU A 272 1.09 17.79 -14.07
N SER A 273 1.04 17.19 -15.24
CA SER A 273 0.43 17.66 -16.48
C SER A 273 -0.76 16.76 -16.79
N LEU A 274 -1.95 17.34 -16.82
CA LEU A 274 -3.22 16.65 -17.07
C LEU A 274 -3.25 16.04 -18.48
N GLU A 275 -2.76 16.78 -19.47
CA GLU A 275 -2.67 16.31 -20.85
C GLU A 275 -1.77 15.07 -20.95
N ARG A 276 -0.55 15.15 -20.42
CA ARG A 276 0.41 14.04 -20.41
C ARG A 276 -0.14 12.85 -19.65
N LEU A 277 -0.81 13.08 -18.52
CA LEU A 277 -1.32 12.01 -17.66
C LEU A 277 -2.43 11.26 -18.39
N ARG A 278 -3.35 11.99 -19.02
CA ARG A 278 -4.43 11.40 -19.82
C ARG A 278 -3.87 10.56 -20.97
N LEU A 279 -2.89 11.09 -21.70
CA LEU A 279 -2.24 10.37 -22.80
C LEU A 279 -1.54 9.09 -22.32
N GLU A 280 -0.78 9.16 -21.23
CA GLU A 280 -0.11 7.98 -20.67
C GLU A 280 -1.12 6.94 -20.16
N MET A 281 -2.20 7.35 -19.49
CA MET A 281 -3.24 6.42 -19.04
C MET A 281 -3.90 5.68 -20.22
N GLU A 282 -4.20 6.40 -21.31
CA GLU A 282 -4.79 5.82 -22.52
C GLU A 282 -3.83 4.85 -23.22
N VAL A 283 -2.56 5.24 -23.40
CA VAL A 283 -1.56 4.41 -24.09
C VAL A 283 -1.21 3.15 -23.31
N GLN A 284 -1.17 3.24 -21.98
CA GLN A 284 -0.72 2.13 -21.13
C GLN A 284 -1.86 1.19 -20.71
N GLY A 285 -3.11 1.56 -20.96
CA GLY A 285 -4.27 0.72 -20.65
C GLY A 285 -4.45 0.46 -19.16
N LEU A 286 -4.19 1.46 -18.32
CA LEU A 286 -4.30 1.34 -16.86
C LEU A 286 -5.73 0.94 -16.44
N PRO A 287 -5.92 -0.21 -15.76
CA PRO A 287 -7.22 -0.60 -15.24
C PRO A 287 -7.78 0.43 -14.25
N PRO A 288 -9.10 0.64 -14.24
CA PRO A 288 -9.74 1.47 -13.21
C PRO A 288 -9.38 1.00 -11.80
N GLY A 289 -9.07 1.93 -10.91
CA GLY A 289 -8.79 1.65 -9.49
C GLY A 289 -7.36 1.24 -9.16
N GLN A 290 -6.41 1.29 -10.10
CA GLN A 290 -4.99 1.05 -9.83
C GLN A 290 -4.15 2.32 -9.69
N LEU A 291 -4.60 3.44 -10.28
CA LEU A 291 -3.91 4.73 -10.20
C LEU A 291 -4.39 5.52 -8.98
N PHE A 292 -3.43 5.95 -8.16
CA PHE A 292 -3.65 6.83 -7.01
C PHE A 292 -2.77 8.07 -7.14
N ILE A 293 -3.38 9.24 -6.98
CA ILE A 293 -2.71 10.54 -7.08
C ILE A 293 -2.84 11.24 -5.74
N ASP A 294 -1.70 11.66 -5.18
CA ASP A 294 -1.72 12.42 -3.94
C ASP A 294 -2.48 13.75 -4.14
N PRO A 295 -3.45 14.10 -3.28
CA PRO A 295 -4.15 15.37 -3.38
C PRO A 295 -3.24 16.60 -3.34
N ALA A 296 -2.05 16.50 -2.73
CA ALA A 296 -1.07 17.57 -2.63
C ALA A 296 -0.09 17.63 -3.82
N ALA A 297 -0.19 16.73 -4.80
CA ALA A 297 0.61 16.79 -6.02
C ALA A 297 0.30 18.08 -6.79
N VAL A 298 1.33 18.68 -7.38
CA VAL A 298 1.30 20.06 -7.90
C VAL A 298 1.13 20.05 -9.41
N LEU A 299 0.20 20.83 -9.95
CA LEU A 299 0.07 21.00 -11.39
C LEU A 299 1.15 21.91 -11.96
N GLN A 300 1.68 21.54 -13.11
CA GLN A 300 2.66 22.34 -13.84
C GLN A 300 2.00 23.60 -14.41
N ALA A 301 2.73 24.72 -14.34
CA ALA A 301 2.29 25.99 -14.94
C ALA A 301 2.21 25.87 -16.48
N GLY A 302 1.13 26.40 -17.07
CA GLY A 302 0.93 26.42 -18.53
C GLY A 302 0.21 25.20 -19.11
N ASP A 303 -0.37 24.33 -18.27
CA ASP A 303 -1.22 23.23 -18.74
C ASP A 303 -2.46 23.78 -19.47
N PRO A 304 -2.69 23.45 -20.77
CA PRO A 304 -3.77 24.01 -21.58
C PRO A 304 -5.17 23.69 -21.05
N GLY A 305 -5.31 22.73 -20.12
CA GLY A 305 -6.55 22.44 -19.40
C GLY A 305 -6.88 23.38 -18.23
N LEU A 306 -6.01 24.34 -17.91
CA LEU A 306 -6.19 25.29 -16.82
C LEU A 306 -6.55 26.67 -17.37
N GLU A 307 -7.68 27.24 -16.94
CA GLU A 307 -7.98 28.65 -17.22
C GLU A 307 -6.86 29.54 -16.68
N ALA A 308 -6.45 30.53 -17.48
CA ALA A 308 -5.43 31.53 -17.17
C ALA A 308 -5.86 32.42 -15.98
N GLY A 309 -5.75 31.87 -14.77
CA GLY A 309 -5.86 32.58 -13.51
C GLY A 309 -4.49 33.06 -13.02
N PRO A 310 -4.45 33.82 -11.91
CA PRO A 310 -3.20 34.27 -11.31
C PRO A 310 -2.27 33.08 -11.02
N SER A 311 -0.97 33.36 -10.83
CA SER A 311 0.12 32.42 -10.54
C SER A 311 -0.01 31.70 -9.17
N THR A 312 -1.19 31.17 -8.88
CA THR A 312 -1.49 30.34 -7.73
C THR A 312 -1.20 28.90 -8.12
N MET A 313 -0.25 28.32 -7.40
CA MET A 313 0.05 26.89 -7.41
C MET A 313 -1.26 26.10 -7.23
N ARG A 314 -1.62 25.28 -8.22
CA ARG A 314 -2.82 24.43 -8.17
C ARG A 314 -2.44 23.02 -7.77
N LEU A 315 -3.24 22.41 -6.90
CA LEU A 315 -3.04 21.05 -6.43
C LEU A 315 -3.95 20.07 -7.19
N ALA A 316 -3.61 18.79 -7.15
CA ALA A 316 -4.45 17.73 -7.72
C ALA A 316 -5.85 17.72 -7.07
N ALA A 317 -5.95 18.05 -5.79
CA ALA A 317 -7.21 18.21 -5.04
C ALA A 317 -8.17 19.22 -5.67
N ASP A 318 -7.64 20.23 -6.36
CA ASP A 318 -8.43 21.32 -6.95
C ASP A 318 -9.02 20.94 -8.33
N VAL A 319 -8.64 19.79 -8.90
CA VAL A 319 -9.05 19.36 -10.24
C VAL A 319 -10.16 18.34 -10.17
N ALA A 320 -11.36 18.73 -10.60
CA ALA A 320 -12.53 17.87 -10.59
C ALA A 320 -12.33 16.56 -11.37
N ALA A 321 -11.61 16.59 -12.50
CA ALA A 321 -11.31 15.42 -13.33
C ALA A 321 -10.43 14.38 -12.62
N LEU A 322 -9.62 14.79 -11.63
CA LEU A 322 -8.74 13.88 -10.89
C LEU A 322 -9.44 13.19 -9.71
N ARG A 323 -10.62 13.64 -9.30
CA ARG A 323 -11.36 13.10 -8.14
C ARG A 323 -11.42 11.57 -8.05
N PRO A 324 -11.63 10.80 -9.13
CA PRO A 324 -11.65 9.34 -9.07
C PRO A 324 -10.31 8.70 -8.69
N PHE A 325 -9.20 9.42 -8.88
CA PHE A 325 -7.83 8.95 -8.63
C PHE A 325 -7.24 9.52 -7.34
N LEU A 326 -7.88 10.53 -6.72
CA LEU A 326 -7.34 11.19 -5.55
C LEU A 326 -7.32 10.27 -4.33
N ARG A 327 -6.13 10.05 -3.79
CA ARG A 327 -5.93 9.34 -2.54
C ARG A 327 -4.59 9.72 -1.91
N PRO A 328 -4.53 10.09 -0.62
CA PRO A 328 -3.26 10.39 0.04
C PRO A 328 -2.28 9.23 -0.08
N THR A 329 -1.02 9.53 -0.44
CA THR A 329 0.04 8.52 -0.61
C THR A 329 0.25 7.72 0.68
N ALA A 330 0.19 8.40 1.83
CA ALA A 330 0.27 7.76 3.14
C ALA A 330 -0.82 6.68 3.33
N ASP A 331 -2.05 6.92 2.88
CA ASP A 331 -3.13 5.96 3.01
C ASP A 331 -2.93 4.72 2.12
N VAL A 332 -2.38 4.92 0.92
CA VAL A 332 -2.03 3.83 -0.01
C VAL A 332 -0.90 2.99 0.57
N LEU A 333 0.13 3.65 1.11
CA LEU A 333 1.28 3.01 1.73
C LEU A 333 0.91 2.22 2.98
N ASP A 334 0.05 2.77 3.85
CA ASP A 334 -0.43 2.06 5.04
C ASP A 334 -1.12 0.74 4.68
N ASP A 335 -1.98 0.76 3.66
CA ASP A 335 -2.64 -0.45 3.15
C ASP A 335 -1.66 -1.44 2.54
N ALA A 336 -0.68 -0.93 1.78
CA ALA A 336 0.36 -1.74 1.18
C ALA A 336 1.19 -2.44 2.26
N PHE A 337 1.66 -1.70 3.26
CA PHE A 337 2.44 -2.24 4.36
C PHE A 337 1.64 -3.20 5.23
N ALA A 338 0.36 -2.95 5.46
CA ALA A 338 -0.52 -3.89 6.17
C ALA A 338 -0.67 -5.24 5.45
N ARG A 339 -0.55 -5.25 4.12
CA ARG A 339 -0.61 -6.46 3.28
C ARG A 339 0.75 -7.11 3.06
N GLY A 340 1.83 -6.51 3.56
CA GLY A 340 3.20 -6.96 3.29
C GLY A 340 3.63 -6.74 1.83
N HIS A 341 2.98 -5.82 1.12
CA HIS A 341 3.27 -5.52 -0.27
C HIS A 341 4.67 -4.92 -0.46
N ARG A 342 5.36 -5.34 -1.52
CA ARG A 342 6.66 -4.76 -1.90
C ARG A 342 6.46 -3.50 -2.71
N VAL A 343 7.19 -2.45 -2.34
CA VAL A 343 7.08 -1.11 -2.95
C VAL A 343 8.37 -0.78 -3.70
N LEU A 344 8.26 -0.39 -4.97
CA LEU A 344 9.34 0.22 -5.74
C LEU A 344 9.13 1.73 -5.79
N LEU A 345 10.06 2.49 -5.20
CA LEU A 345 10.10 3.94 -5.29
C LEU A 345 11.06 4.36 -6.40
N GLU A 346 10.53 4.89 -7.49
CA GLU A 346 11.31 5.43 -8.60
C GLU A 346 11.52 6.93 -8.40
N GLY A 347 12.76 7.33 -8.16
CA GLY A 347 13.15 8.73 -8.13
C GLY A 347 13.21 9.32 -9.53
N SER A 348 12.68 10.53 -9.71
CA SER A 348 12.95 11.30 -10.92
C SER A 348 14.44 11.57 -11.04
N GLY A 349 15.02 11.32 -12.22
CA GLY A 349 16.44 11.54 -12.47
C GLY A 349 16.81 13.03 -12.51
N HIS A 350 17.55 13.44 -13.54
CA HIS A 350 17.84 14.86 -13.75
C HIS A 350 16.54 15.61 -14.13
N PRO A 351 16.23 16.76 -13.48
CA PRO A 351 15.08 17.57 -13.85
C PRO A 351 15.21 18.10 -15.28
N HIS A 352 14.08 18.29 -15.96
CA HIS A 352 14.03 18.93 -17.28
C HIS A 352 14.72 20.31 -17.27
N PRO A 353 15.41 20.73 -18.35
CA PRO A 353 16.00 22.07 -18.41
C PRO A 353 14.97 23.16 -18.05
N GLY A 354 15.27 23.98 -17.03
CA GLY A 354 14.36 25.01 -16.52
C GLY A 354 13.40 24.57 -15.41
N ALA A 355 13.33 23.28 -15.08
CA ALA A 355 12.62 22.80 -13.90
C ALA A 355 13.44 23.08 -12.62
N PRO A 356 12.78 23.35 -11.48
CA PRO A 356 13.47 23.62 -10.21
C PRO A 356 14.30 22.41 -9.78
N ALA A 357 15.52 22.68 -9.30
CA ALA A 357 16.38 21.65 -8.75
C ALA A 357 15.71 20.99 -7.53
N ARG A 358 15.70 19.66 -7.51
CA ARG A 358 15.20 18.83 -6.40
C ARG A 358 16.30 17.90 -5.93
N ASP A 359 16.20 17.48 -4.69
CA ASP A 359 17.09 16.45 -4.15
C ASP A 359 16.69 15.08 -4.73
N SER A 360 17.48 14.59 -5.69
CA SER A 360 17.28 13.30 -6.36
C SER A 360 17.98 12.13 -5.65
N THR A 361 18.49 12.34 -4.43
CA THR A 361 19.01 11.25 -3.61
C THR A 361 17.88 10.32 -3.12
N ALA A 362 18.25 9.13 -2.67
CA ALA A 362 17.30 8.19 -2.06
C ALA A 362 16.56 8.84 -0.88
N SER A 363 17.27 9.60 -0.04
CA SER A 363 16.68 10.35 1.08
C SER A 363 15.68 11.41 0.61
N GLY A 364 16.02 12.17 -0.45
CA GLY A 364 15.12 13.13 -1.07
C GLY A 364 13.85 12.47 -1.60
N CYS A 365 14.00 11.36 -2.33
CA CYS A 365 12.86 10.59 -2.85
C CYS A 365 11.96 10.05 -1.71
N LEU A 366 12.55 9.53 -0.64
CA LEU A 366 11.80 9.04 0.52
C LEU A 366 11.02 10.17 1.20
N ALA A 367 11.64 11.34 1.35
CA ALA A 367 10.99 12.51 1.92
C ALA A 367 9.81 12.98 1.06
N GLU A 368 9.99 13.03 -0.27
CA GLU A 368 8.91 13.39 -1.20
C GLU A 368 7.78 12.35 -1.24
N ALA A 369 8.06 11.07 -0.98
CA ALA A 369 7.06 10.02 -0.91
C ALA A 369 6.36 9.93 0.46
N GLY A 370 6.91 10.57 1.50
CA GLY A 370 6.47 10.38 2.89
C GLY A 370 6.81 9.01 3.46
N ILE A 371 7.91 8.38 3.00
CA ILE A 371 8.33 7.05 3.43
C ILE A 371 9.44 7.16 4.47
N ALA A 372 9.26 6.50 5.62
CA ALA A 372 10.29 6.45 6.66
C ALA A 372 11.52 5.65 6.20
N PRO A 373 12.76 6.12 6.45
CA PRO A 373 13.99 5.40 6.06
C PRO A 373 14.09 3.98 6.60
N GLY A 374 13.51 3.71 7.77
CA GLY A 374 13.46 2.37 8.37
C GLY A 374 12.67 1.32 7.56
N ARG A 375 11.87 1.76 6.58
CA ARG A 375 11.14 0.89 5.64
C ARG A 375 11.98 0.43 4.44
N VAL A 376 13.15 1.03 4.24
CA VAL A 376 14.01 0.74 3.09
C VAL A 376 14.69 -0.60 3.27
N ARG A 377 14.50 -1.47 2.28
CA ARG A 377 15.12 -2.79 2.16
C ARG A 377 16.35 -2.73 1.27
N ARG A 378 16.26 -2.07 0.12
CA ARG A 378 17.36 -1.90 -0.85
C ARG A 378 17.39 -0.49 -1.42
N THR A 379 18.58 -0.07 -1.82
CA THR A 379 18.78 1.13 -2.64
C THR A 379 19.57 0.74 -3.88
N LEU A 380 18.96 0.88 -5.06
CA LEU A 380 19.56 0.59 -6.35
C LEU A 380 20.04 1.89 -7.00
N LEU A 381 21.36 2.00 -7.20
CA LEU A 381 21.97 3.15 -7.87
C LEU A 381 22.29 2.79 -9.32
N VAL A 382 21.69 3.53 -10.27
CA VAL A 382 21.87 3.30 -11.71
C VAL A 382 23.04 4.15 -12.24
N CYS A 383 24.09 3.52 -12.74
CA CYS A 383 25.32 4.16 -13.19
C CYS A 383 25.59 3.87 -14.67
N ARG A 384 26.36 4.73 -15.33
CA ARG A 384 26.85 4.54 -16.71
C ARG A 384 28.26 5.11 -16.87
N SER A 385 29.00 4.59 -17.84
CA SER A 385 30.37 5.00 -18.21
C SER A 385 30.55 6.50 -18.48
N GLY A 386 29.54 7.18 -19.02
CA GLY A 386 29.59 8.62 -19.28
C GLY A 386 28.53 9.09 -20.28
N PRO A 387 28.42 10.40 -20.55
CA PRO A 387 27.66 10.91 -21.68
C PRO A 387 28.27 10.38 -22.98
N LEU A 388 27.43 9.99 -23.93
CA LEU A 388 27.82 9.54 -25.28
C LEU A 388 28.86 10.46 -25.95
N GLU A 389 28.81 11.75 -25.63
CA GLU A 389 29.69 12.80 -26.17
C GLU A 389 31.06 12.87 -25.47
N ALA A 390 31.15 12.58 -24.17
CA ALA A 390 32.40 12.64 -23.42
C ALA A 390 33.25 11.37 -23.59
N ALA A 391 32.60 10.20 -23.75
CA ALA A 391 33.27 8.95 -24.12
C ALA A 391 33.97 9.08 -25.49
N ARG A 392 33.37 9.83 -26.43
CA ARG A 392 33.96 10.19 -27.72
C ARG A 392 35.15 11.15 -27.63
N GLN A 393 35.30 11.87 -26.51
CA GLN A 393 36.37 12.85 -26.27
C GLN A 393 37.47 12.32 -25.33
N GLY A 394 37.43 11.05 -24.94
CA GLY A 394 38.47 10.43 -24.10
C GLY A 394 38.46 10.87 -22.63
N ALA A 395 37.37 11.50 -22.15
CA ALA A 395 37.20 11.77 -20.73
C ALA A 395 36.93 10.45 -19.98
N GLY A 396 37.78 10.12 -19.01
CA GLY A 396 37.61 8.93 -18.18
C GLY A 396 36.37 8.98 -17.29
N PHE A 397 35.94 7.81 -16.78
CA PHE A 397 34.82 7.70 -15.84
C PHE A 397 35.05 8.54 -14.56
N ASP A 398 34.03 9.28 -14.12
CA ASP A 398 34.11 10.18 -12.97
C ASP A 398 33.98 9.41 -11.63
N TRP A 399 35.09 8.87 -11.18
CA TRP A 399 35.22 8.14 -9.91
C TRP A 399 34.85 8.99 -8.69
N VAL A 400 35.10 10.30 -8.72
CA VAL A 400 34.81 11.22 -7.60
C VAL A 400 33.29 11.38 -7.47
N ARG A 401 32.59 11.57 -8.59
CA ARG A 401 31.13 11.65 -8.60
C ARG A 401 30.49 10.33 -8.21
N LEU A 402 31.04 9.19 -8.62
CA LEU A 402 30.58 7.87 -8.13
C LEU A 402 30.70 7.78 -6.61
N ARG A 403 31.88 8.09 -6.04
CA ARG A 403 32.10 8.04 -4.59
C ARG A 403 31.14 8.95 -3.83
N LYS A 404 30.90 10.17 -4.34
CA LYS A 404 29.95 11.12 -3.76
C LYS A 404 28.52 10.59 -3.83
N ALA A 405 28.09 10.08 -4.98
CA ALA A 405 26.75 9.51 -5.17
C ALA A 405 26.52 8.31 -4.24
N ALA A 406 27.49 7.41 -4.12
CA ALA A 406 27.42 6.27 -3.22
C ALA A 406 27.35 6.70 -1.75
N SER A 407 28.12 7.72 -1.35
CA SER A 407 28.07 8.25 0.02
C SER A 407 26.72 8.89 0.38
N LEU A 408 26.01 9.48 -0.59
CA LEU A 408 24.71 10.12 -0.36
C LEU A 408 23.56 9.13 -0.39
N ASN A 409 23.65 8.09 -1.21
CA ASN A 409 22.55 7.15 -1.45
C ASN A 409 22.69 5.83 -0.69
N ALA A 410 23.89 5.51 -0.19
CA ALA A 410 24.20 4.23 0.46
C ALA A 410 23.63 3.02 -0.31
N PRO A 411 24.03 2.83 -1.59
CA PRO A 411 23.48 1.76 -2.41
C PRO A 411 23.73 0.40 -1.78
N THR A 412 22.74 -0.48 -1.86
CA THR A 412 22.91 -1.92 -1.59
C THR A 412 23.30 -2.66 -2.84
N ASP A 413 22.95 -2.11 -4.01
CA ASP A 413 23.13 -2.70 -5.31
C ASP A 413 23.35 -1.59 -6.36
N LEU A 414 24.07 -1.95 -7.42
CA LEU A 414 24.26 -1.11 -8.60
C LEU A 414 23.60 -1.75 -9.83
N ALA A 415 23.04 -0.89 -10.69
CA ALA A 415 22.69 -1.25 -12.06
C ALA A 415 23.62 -0.49 -13.01
N TRP A 416 24.26 -1.20 -13.94
CA TRP A 416 25.17 -0.59 -14.90
C TRP A 416 24.54 -0.52 -16.29
N GLY A 417 24.36 0.70 -16.80
CA GLY A 417 23.87 0.97 -18.14
C GLY A 417 24.93 0.74 -19.21
N LEU A 418 24.54 0.14 -20.34
CA LEU A 418 25.27 0.15 -21.60
C LEU A 418 26.72 -0.32 -21.51
N VAL A 419 26.92 -1.53 -20.97
CA VAL A 419 28.26 -2.15 -20.79
C VAL A 419 29.04 -2.34 -22.11
N GLY A 420 28.36 -2.28 -23.26
CA GLY A 420 28.97 -2.22 -24.59
C GLY A 420 29.83 -0.97 -24.84
N GLU A 421 29.64 0.10 -24.06
CA GLU A 421 30.49 1.29 -24.12
C GLU A 421 31.90 1.04 -23.55
N LEU A 422 32.05 0.05 -22.66
CA LEU A 422 33.36 -0.35 -22.15
C LEU A 422 34.16 -1.14 -23.20
N SER A 423 33.46 -1.84 -24.10
CA SER A 423 34.04 -2.56 -25.24
C SER A 423 32.95 -2.98 -26.20
N GLU A 424 33.13 -2.76 -27.50
CA GLU A 424 32.14 -3.11 -28.53
C GLU A 424 31.72 -4.58 -28.49
N SER A 425 32.63 -5.49 -28.14
CA SER A 425 32.29 -6.92 -28.03
C SER A 425 31.25 -7.23 -26.94
N ASN A 426 31.11 -6.36 -25.93
CA ASN A 426 30.15 -6.54 -24.84
C ASN A 426 28.70 -6.26 -25.26
N TRP A 427 28.43 -5.62 -26.40
CA TRP A 427 27.05 -5.43 -26.92
C TRP A 427 26.32 -6.79 -27.11
N ALA A 428 27.08 -7.83 -27.45
CA ALA A 428 26.56 -9.18 -27.67
C ALA A 428 26.46 -10.02 -26.39
N ALA A 429 26.96 -9.53 -25.25
CA ALA A 429 26.94 -10.28 -24.00
C ALA A 429 25.50 -10.56 -23.54
N ARG A 430 25.28 -11.74 -22.94
CA ARG A 430 24.02 -12.17 -22.33
C ARG A 430 24.21 -12.66 -20.89
N ARG A 431 25.46 -12.79 -20.45
CA ARG A 431 25.87 -13.19 -19.10
C ARG A 431 27.11 -12.38 -18.68
N PHE A 432 27.29 -12.18 -17.38
CA PHE A 432 28.41 -11.39 -16.85
C PHE A 432 29.78 -11.96 -17.24
N GLU A 433 29.90 -13.29 -17.32
CA GLU A 433 31.14 -14.01 -17.65
C GLU A 433 31.55 -13.84 -19.13
N GLN A 434 30.65 -13.34 -19.98
CA GLN A 434 30.93 -13.09 -21.40
C GLN A 434 31.55 -11.72 -21.65
N LEU A 435 31.62 -10.87 -20.63
CA LEU A 435 32.26 -9.57 -20.72
C LEU A 435 33.77 -9.71 -20.84
N THR A 436 34.40 -8.77 -21.54
CA THR A 436 35.86 -8.68 -21.60
C THR A 436 36.49 -8.55 -20.21
N ASP A 437 37.71 -9.06 -20.04
CA ASP A 437 38.43 -8.98 -18.76
C ASP A 437 38.58 -7.54 -18.28
N ALA A 438 38.86 -6.61 -19.18
CA ALA A 438 38.94 -5.18 -18.88
C ALA A 438 37.62 -4.61 -18.37
N ALA A 439 36.48 -4.99 -18.96
CA ALA A 439 35.17 -4.53 -18.49
C ALA A 439 34.81 -5.13 -17.13
N ARG A 440 35.12 -6.42 -16.91
CA ARG A 440 34.91 -7.06 -15.59
C ARG A 440 35.76 -6.39 -14.52
N GLN A 441 37.05 -6.15 -14.79
CA GLN A 441 37.93 -5.43 -13.87
C GLN A 441 37.41 -4.01 -13.57
N HIS A 442 36.96 -3.27 -14.59
CA HIS A 442 36.39 -1.95 -14.39
C HIS A 442 35.15 -1.97 -13.48
N LEU A 443 34.25 -2.94 -13.70
CA LEU A 443 33.05 -3.09 -12.87
C LEU A 443 33.40 -3.49 -11.43
N GLU A 444 34.41 -4.34 -11.21
CA GLU A 444 34.89 -4.64 -9.86
C GLU A 444 35.49 -3.41 -9.15
N GLU A 445 36.15 -2.51 -9.88
CA GLU A 445 36.63 -1.24 -9.35
C GLU A 445 35.46 -0.31 -8.98
N VAL A 446 34.42 -0.26 -9.83
CA VAL A 446 33.15 0.43 -9.53
C VAL A 446 32.51 -0.10 -8.25
N GLU A 447 32.44 -1.42 -8.07
CA GLU A 447 31.93 -2.06 -6.86
C GLU A 447 32.72 -1.65 -5.61
N ARG A 448 34.05 -1.63 -5.70
CA ARG A 448 34.93 -1.21 -4.60
C ARG A 448 34.75 0.26 -4.21
N VAL A 449 34.59 1.15 -5.18
CA VAL A 449 34.42 2.60 -4.94
C VAL A 449 33.01 2.92 -4.39
N ALA A 450 31.99 2.24 -4.91
CA ALA A 450 30.62 2.41 -4.47
C ALA A 450 30.33 1.70 -3.14
N GLY A 451 31.04 0.62 -2.84
CA GLY A 451 30.79 -0.25 -1.69
C GLY A 451 29.58 -1.17 -1.88
N ALA A 452 29.18 -1.46 -3.12
CA ALA A 452 28.00 -2.25 -3.46
C ALA A 452 28.23 -3.07 -4.75
N PRO A 453 27.67 -4.29 -4.87
CA PRO A 453 27.81 -5.11 -6.06
C PRO A 453 27.01 -4.57 -7.25
N VAL A 454 27.49 -4.83 -8.47
CA VAL A 454 26.74 -4.67 -9.71
C VAL A 454 25.84 -5.88 -9.90
N SER A 455 24.55 -5.69 -9.65
CA SER A 455 23.54 -6.74 -9.68
C SER A 455 22.85 -6.84 -11.04
N LEU A 456 22.76 -5.73 -11.78
CA LEU A 456 22.08 -5.63 -13.08
C LEU A 456 22.95 -4.95 -14.12
N LEU A 457 22.95 -5.44 -15.36
CA LEU A 457 23.62 -4.78 -16.49
C LEU A 457 22.73 -4.67 -17.73
N SER A 458 22.80 -3.53 -18.40
CA SER A 458 22.23 -3.34 -19.74
C SER A 458 23.33 -3.47 -20.79
N THR A 459 23.05 -4.21 -21.86
CA THR A 459 24.00 -4.42 -22.97
C THR A 459 23.63 -3.71 -24.25
N ASP A 460 22.55 -2.92 -24.31
CA ASP A 460 22.02 -2.31 -25.55
C ASP A 460 21.08 -1.16 -25.17
N PRO A 461 21.05 -0.02 -25.89
CA PRO A 461 20.05 1.05 -25.70
C PRO A 461 18.58 0.61 -25.86
N VAL A 462 18.32 -0.44 -26.65
CA VAL A 462 16.96 -0.84 -27.08
C VAL A 462 16.52 -2.18 -26.45
N ALA A 463 17.45 -3.04 -25.99
CA ALA A 463 17.09 -4.34 -25.44
C ALA A 463 16.25 -4.20 -24.14
N ARG A 464 15.16 -4.96 -24.05
CA ARG A 464 14.27 -4.94 -22.87
C ARG A 464 14.77 -5.78 -21.70
N HIS A 465 15.72 -6.68 -21.93
CA HIS A 465 16.22 -7.60 -20.92
C HIS A 465 17.58 -7.15 -20.41
N LEU A 466 17.71 -7.11 -19.08
CA LEU A 466 18.98 -6.89 -18.38
C LEU A 466 19.65 -8.22 -18.03
N ILE A 467 20.98 -8.22 -17.98
CA ILE A 467 21.76 -9.31 -17.39
C ILE A 467 21.64 -9.19 -15.88
N GLU A 468 21.07 -10.20 -15.23
CA GLU A 468 21.03 -10.32 -13.78
C GLU A 468 22.24 -11.13 -13.28
N ARG A 469 23.15 -10.49 -12.55
CA ARG A 469 24.26 -11.19 -11.87
C ARG A 469 23.78 -11.81 -10.55
N THR A 470 22.86 -11.14 -9.88
CA THR A 470 22.22 -11.59 -8.64
C THR A 470 20.71 -11.55 -8.85
N ARG A 471 19.98 -12.56 -8.36
CA ARG A 471 18.51 -12.57 -8.46
C ARG A 471 17.93 -11.38 -7.71
N TRP A 472 17.11 -10.60 -8.42
CA TRP A 472 16.44 -9.43 -7.87
C TRP A 472 15.17 -9.78 -7.10
#